data_AF-A0A925XVZ3-F1
#
_entry.id   AF-A0A925XVZ3-F1
#
_cell.length_a   1.000
_cell.length_b   1.000
_cell.length_c   1.000
_cell.angle_alpha   90.00
_cell.angle_beta   90.00
_cell.angle_gamma   90.00
#
_symmetry.space_group_name_H-M   'P 1'
#
loop_
_entity.id
_entity.type
_entity.pdbx_description
1 polymer ?
#
loop_
_entity_poly.entity_id
_entity_poly.type
_entity_poly.pdbx_seq_one_letter_code
_entity_poly.pdbx_strand_id
1 'polypeptide(L)'
;MSTVLSKEFFSFFSGLEKNNTKEYFDTNRVQYERFVKDAFKSLVQELIDRVRTIEPTLQLDAKDAIYRINRDIRFSSDKTPYKTHVSAHINLRGKKAMGYPGFYFEIGAKGGAVGGGAYVPNKEELAAIRDLIMHEGKGLHKLLKAKPFSTMFG
;
A
#
# COMPACT_ATOMS: atom_id res chain seq x y z
N MET A 1 -20.97 -4.59 -3.86
CA MET A 1 -20.58 -3.99 -5.15
C MET A 1 -19.07 -3.79 -5.11
N SER A 2 -18.34 -4.04 -6.20
CA SER A 2 -16.89 -3.79 -6.26
C SER A 2 -16.63 -2.29 -6.36
N THR A 3 -15.69 -1.74 -5.58
CA THR A 3 -15.29 -0.33 -5.71
C THR A 3 -14.71 -0.08 -7.10
N VAL A 4 -15.20 0.97 -7.77
CA VAL A 4 -14.71 1.42 -9.08
C VAL A 4 -14.02 2.77 -8.90
N LEU A 5 -12.77 2.87 -9.35
CA LEU A 5 -12.05 4.14 -9.37
C LEU A 5 -12.46 4.94 -10.60
N SER A 6 -12.90 6.17 -10.39
CA SER A 6 -13.46 7.01 -11.45
C SER A 6 -12.37 7.63 -12.33
N LYS A 7 -12.75 8.23 -13.47
CA LYS A 7 -11.79 8.96 -14.31
C LYS A 7 -11.18 10.16 -13.56
N GLU A 8 -11.96 10.80 -12.70
CA GLU A 8 -11.54 11.91 -11.85
C GLU A 8 -10.43 11.52 -10.88
N PHE A 9 -10.44 10.27 -10.37
CA PHE A 9 -9.34 9.73 -9.56
C PHE A 9 -8.01 9.82 -10.31
N PHE A 10 -7.96 9.31 -11.53
CA PHE A 10 -6.74 9.31 -12.35
C PHE A 10 -6.38 10.70 -12.87
N SER A 11 -7.38 11.52 -13.20
CA SER A 11 -7.18 12.91 -13.63
C SER A 11 -6.55 13.76 -12.52
N PHE A 12 -6.93 13.56 -11.25
CA PHE A 12 -6.31 14.25 -10.12
C PHE A 12 -4.80 13.99 -10.08
N PHE A 13 -4.38 12.72 -10.14
CA PHE A 13 -2.96 12.38 -10.12
C PHE A 13 -2.23 12.85 -11.37
N SER A 14 -2.87 12.81 -12.54
CA SER A 14 -2.28 13.33 -13.79
C SER A 14 -2.02 14.84 -13.72
N GLY A 15 -2.91 15.59 -13.06
CA GLY A 15 -2.72 17.01 -12.82
C GLY A 15 -1.67 17.28 -11.73
N LEU A 16 -1.67 16.50 -10.66
CA LEU A 16 -0.68 16.59 -9.58
C LEU A 16 0.75 16.29 -10.08
N GLU A 17 0.92 15.34 -11.01
CA GLU A 17 2.20 15.08 -11.67
C GLU A 17 2.73 16.30 -12.45
N LYS A 18 1.84 17.10 -13.05
CA LYS A 18 2.19 18.31 -13.80
C LYS A 18 2.44 19.51 -12.88
N ASN A 19 1.74 19.59 -11.75
CA ASN A 19 1.83 20.72 -10.82
C ASN A 19 1.76 20.22 -9.36
N ASN A 20 2.88 19.73 -8.84
CA ASN A 20 2.98 19.23 -7.48
C ASN A 20 3.34 20.36 -6.51
N THR A 21 2.37 21.22 -6.23
CA THR A 21 2.51 22.37 -5.32
C THR A 21 1.39 22.38 -4.29
N LYS A 22 1.60 23.07 -3.17
CA LYS A 22 0.58 23.21 -2.12
C LYS A 22 -0.65 23.95 -2.65
N GLU A 23 -0.42 24.97 -3.46
CA GLU A 23 -1.44 25.81 -4.09
C GLU A 23 -2.34 24.96 -5.00
N TYR A 24 -1.74 24.13 -5.87
CA TYR A 24 -2.49 23.19 -6.70
C TYR A 24 -3.34 22.24 -5.86
N PHE A 25 -2.76 21.66 -4.81
CA PHE A 25 -3.49 20.72 -3.96
C PHE A 25 -4.66 21.39 -3.23
N ASP A 26 -4.46 22.60 -2.71
CA ASP A 26 -5.49 23.34 -1.99
C ASP A 26 -6.65 23.73 -2.91
N THR A 27 -6.37 24.19 -4.13
CA THR A 27 -7.40 24.46 -5.15
C THR A 27 -8.18 23.20 -5.54
N ASN A 28 -7.54 22.04 -5.54
CA ASN A 28 -8.16 20.76 -5.94
C ASN A 28 -8.58 19.88 -4.74
N ARG A 29 -8.59 20.42 -3.52
CA ARG A 29 -8.84 19.66 -2.28
C ARG A 29 -10.18 18.94 -2.28
N VAL A 30 -11.24 19.59 -2.75
CA VAL A 30 -12.59 18.99 -2.84
C VAL A 30 -12.59 17.79 -3.79
N GLN A 31 -11.87 17.88 -4.91
CA GLN A 31 -11.74 16.77 -5.86
C GLN A 31 -10.95 15.62 -5.25
N TYR A 32 -9.84 15.93 -4.56
CA TYR A 32 -9.06 14.93 -3.84
C TYR A 32 -9.91 14.20 -2.80
N GLU A 33 -10.65 14.91 -1.96
CA GLU A 33 -11.45 14.29 -0.90
C GLU A 33 -12.55 13.40 -1.50
N ARG A 34 -13.31 13.92 -2.46
CA ARG A 34 -14.43 13.22 -3.07
C ARG A 34 -14.03 12.03 -3.93
N PHE A 35 -13.06 12.22 -4.83
CA PHE A 35 -12.75 11.23 -5.86
C PHE A 35 -11.56 10.35 -5.53
N VAL A 36 -10.64 10.80 -4.67
CA VAL A 36 -9.43 10.04 -4.33
C VAL A 36 -9.53 9.44 -2.94
N LYS A 37 -9.71 10.26 -1.91
CA LYS A 37 -9.64 9.83 -0.50
C LYS A 37 -10.74 8.83 -0.16
N ASP A 38 -11.98 9.15 -0.49
CA ASP A 38 -13.12 8.29 -0.15
C ASP A 38 -13.13 7.01 -1.00
N ALA A 39 -12.88 7.12 -2.31
CA ALA A 39 -12.79 5.97 -3.20
C ALA A 39 -11.66 5.00 -2.78
N PHE A 40 -10.48 5.53 -2.46
CA PHE A 40 -9.36 4.70 -2.00
C PHE A 40 -9.63 4.07 -0.64
N LYS A 41 -10.30 4.78 0.28
CA LYS A 41 -10.70 4.22 1.57
C LYS A 41 -11.65 3.04 1.40
N SER A 42 -12.64 3.15 0.52
CA SER A 42 -13.57 2.05 0.22
C SER A 42 -12.85 0.86 -0.40
N LEU A 43 -11.96 1.10 -1.37
CA LEU A 43 -11.14 0.04 -1.98
C LEU A 43 -10.28 -0.69 -0.94
N VAL A 44 -9.60 0.05 -0.06
CA VAL A 44 -8.76 -0.55 0.99
C VAL A 44 -9.61 -1.34 1.98
N GLN A 45 -10.83 -0.89 2.31
CA GLN A 45 -11.72 -1.65 3.17
C GLN A 45 -12.13 -2.98 2.51
N GLU A 46 -12.48 -2.97 1.23
CA GLU A 46 -12.79 -4.21 0.49
C GLU A 46 -11.59 -5.18 0.45
N LEU A 47 -10.37 -4.66 0.30
CA LEU A 47 -9.15 -5.46 0.35
C LEU A 47 -8.93 -6.07 1.75
N ILE A 48 -9.13 -5.29 2.81
CA ILE A 48 -9.04 -5.79 4.20
C ILE A 48 -10.07 -6.89 4.43
N ASP A 49 -11.31 -6.72 3.98
CA ASP A 49 -12.36 -7.72 4.16
C ASP A 49 -12.06 -9.01 3.40
N ARG A 50 -11.44 -8.92 2.22
CA ARG A 50 -10.91 -10.10 1.51
C ARG A 50 -9.77 -10.76 2.27
N VAL A 51 -8.82 -9.99 2.81
CA VAL A 51 -7.72 -10.55 3.61
C VAL A 51 -8.26 -11.20 4.89
N ARG A 52 -9.33 -10.70 5.50
CA ARG A 52 -9.97 -11.34 6.66
C ARG A 52 -10.48 -12.76 6.37
N THR A 53 -10.79 -13.08 5.11
CA THR A 53 -11.20 -14.45 4.73
C THR A 53 -10.05 -15.46 4.81
N ILE A 54 -8.79 -14.99 4.72
CA ILE A 54 -7.58 -15.81 4.85
C ILE A 54 -6.88 -15.61 6.21
N GLU A 55 -7.08 -14.46 6.87
CA GLU A 55 -6.53 -14.11 8.17
C GLU A 55 -7.63 -13.53 9.08
N PRO A 56 -8.46 -14.39 9.73
CA PRO A 56 -9.60 -13.94 10.53
C PRO A 56 -9.24 -13.06 11.73
N THR A 57 -7.97 -13.10 12.18
CA THR A 57 -7.51 -12.28 13.32
C THR A 57 -7.20 -10.83 12.92
N LEU A 58 -7.29 -10.47 11.64
CA LEU A 58 -7.04 -9.12 11.14
C LEU A 58 -8.08 -8.10 11.63
N GLN A 59 -7.73 -7.41 12.71
CA GLN A 59 -8.45 -6.28 13.26
C GLN A 59 -7.85 -4.95 12.76
N LEU A 60 -8.07 -4.65 11.47
CA LEU A 60 -7.59 -3.42 10.84
C LEU A 60 -8.74 -2.64 10.18
N ASP A 61 -8.78 -1.33 10.39
CA ASP A 61 -9.64 -0.42 9.63
C ASP A 61 -8.84 0.23 8.50
N ALA A 62 -9.51 0.55 7.38
CA ALA A 62 -8.85 1.20 6.24
C ALA A 62 -8.05 2.47 6.61
N LYS A 63 -8.54 3.29 7.55
CA LYS A 63 -7.85 4.51 8.02
C LYS A 63 -6.47 4.22 8.63
N ASP A 64 -6.30 3.04 9.22
CA ASP A 64 -5.09 2.59 9.91
C ASP A 64 -4.14 1.84 8.98
N ALA A 65 -4.61 1.47 7.79
CA ALA A 65 -3.80 0.93 6.70
C ALA A 65 -3.27 2.02 5.74
N ILE A 66 -4.03 3.10 5.53
CA ILE A 66 -3.74 4.12 4.50
C ILE A 66 -2.63 5.09 4.94
N TYR A 67 -1.65 5.30 4.06
CA TYR A 67 -0.62 6.32 4.24
C TYR A 67 -1.12 7.72 3.87
N ARG A 68 -0.51 8.75 4.47
CA ARG A 68 -0.73 10.13 4.04
C ARG A 68 -0.17 10.35 2.64
N ILE A 69 -0.84 11.20 1.88
CA ILE A 69 -0.39 11.62 0.54
C ILE A 69 0.83 12.54 0.60
N ASN A 70 1.03 13.27 1.70
CA ASN A 70 2.20 14.13 1.86
C ASN A 70 3.51 13.32 1.84
N ARG A 71 4.51 13.85 1.14
CA ARG A 71 5.85 13.29 1.08
C ARG A 71 6.64 13.69 2.34
N ASP A 72 7.60 12.86 2.74
CA ASP A 72 8.66 13.30 3.66
C ASP A 72 9.83 13.80 2.81
N ILE A 73 10.05 15.12 2.84
CA ILE A 73 11.02 15.79 1.96
C ILE A 73 12.28 16.24 2.70
N ARG A 74 12.40 15.96 4.01
CA ARG A 74 13.51 16.45 4.84
C ARG A 74 14.87 16.04 4.29
N PHE A 75 14.98 14.78 3.84
CA PHE A 75 16.20 14.19 3.31
C PHE A 75 16.14 13.89 1.80
N SER A 76 15.03 14.21 1.13
CA SER A 76 14.83 13.94 -0.30
C SER A 76 15.45 15.05 -1.16
N SER A 77 16.11 14.71 -2.26
CA SER A 77 16.52 15.67 -3.30
C SER A 77 15.30 16.21 -4.05
N ASP A 78 14.31 15.37 -4.29
CA ASP A 78 12.99 15.76 -4.77
C ASP A 78 12.20 16.43 -3.63
N LYS A 79 11.91 17.72 -3.79
CA LYS A 79 11.19 18.55 -2.81
C LYS A 79 9.69 18.66 -3.08
N THR A 80 9.13 17.83 -3.97
CA THR A 80 7.69 17.81 -4.20
C THR A 80 6.91 17.47 -2.91
N PRO A 81 5.90 18.27 -2.54
CA PRO A 81 5.21 18.13 -1.25
C PRO A 81 4.29 16.90 -1.15
N TYR A 82 3.83 16.36 -2.28
CA TYR A 82 2.89 15.24 -2.32
C TYR A 82 3.41 14.05 -3.13
N LYS A 83 2.99 12.85 -2.75
CA LYS A 83 3.11 11.64 -3.58
C LYS A 83 2.12 11.72 -4.73
N THR A 84 2.49 11.16 -5.88
CA THR A 84 1.64 11.07 -7.09
C THR A 84 0.80 9.78 -7.13
N HIS A 85 0.64 9.14 -5.97
CA HIS A 85 -0.18 7.96 -5.75
C HIS A 85 -0.72 7.99 -4.32
N VAL A 86 -1.75 7.19 -4.07
CA VAL A 86 -2.19 6.79 -2.72
C VAL A 86 -1.73 5.37 -2.45
N SER A 87 -1.41 5.06 -1.20
CA SER A 87 -0.94 3.74 -0.81
C SER A 87 -1.44 3.30 0.56
N ALA A 88 -1.47 1.99 0.77
CA ALA A 88 -1.90 1.35 2.01
C ALA A 88 -1.01 0.14 2.32
N HIS A 89 -0.89 -0.17 3.61
CA HIS A 89 -0.24 -1.37 4.11
C HIS A 89 -1.21 -2.13 5.01
N ILE A 90 -1.61 -3.32 4.58
CA ILE A 90 -2.54 -4.21 5.29
C ILE A 90 -1.72 -5.25 6.03
N ASN A 91 -1.68 -5.14 7.36
CA ASN A 91 -0.98 -6.07 8.24
C ASN A 91 -1.62 -6.09 9.64
N LEU A 92 -1.30 -7.08 10.47
CA LEU A 92 -1.90 -7.28 11.80
C LEU A 92 -1.58 -6.16 12.82
N ARG A 93 -0.56 -5.34 12.56
CA ARG A 93 -0.05 -4.30 13.47
C ARG A 93 -0.24 -2.87 12.94
N GLY A 94 -0.98 -2.72 11.83
CA GLY A 94 -1.26 -1.44 11.18
C GLY A 94 -0.05 -0.78 10.49
N LYS A 95 -0.30 0.36 9.82
CA LYS A 95 0.68 1.00 8.92
C LYS A 95 2.01 1.45 9.54
N LYS A 96 2.09 1.55 10.86
CA LYS A 96 3.33 1.93 11.59
C LYS A 96 4.33 0.77 11.68
N ALA A 97 3.86 -0.47 11.57
CA ALA A 97 4.71 -1.65 11.62
C ALA A 97 5.20 -2.01 10.21
N MET A 98 6.11 -1.20 9.66
CA MET A 98 6.61 -1.37 8.28
C MET A 98 7.35 -2.70 8.07
N GLY A 99 8.13 -3.13 9.06
CA GLY A 99 8.85 -4.41 9.05
C GLY A 99 7.97 -5.63 9.32
N TYR A 100 6.73 -5.44 9.76
CA TYR A 100 5.81 -6.55 9.98
C TYR A 100 5.25 -7.04 8.65
N PRO A 101 5.25 -8.37 8.37
CA PRO A 101 4.75 -8.89 7.10
C PRO A 101 3.32 -8.47 6.80
N GLY A 102 3.07 -8.03 5.57
CA GLY A 102 1.75 -7.63 5.12
C GLY A 102 1.65 -7.45 3.61
N PHE A 103 0.53 -6.88 3.17
CA PHE A 103 0.28 -6.54 1.78
C PHE A 103 0.38 -5.04 1.57
N TYR A 104 1.26 -4.62 0.66
CA TYR A 104 1.36 -3.25 0.19
C TYR A 104 0.56 -3.07 -1.08
N PHE A 105 -0.15 -1.96 -1.20
CA PHE A 105 -0.84 -1.56 -2.41
C PHE A 105 -0.69 -0.07 -2.63
N GLU A 106 -0.42 0.32 -3.87
CA GLU A 106 -0.45 1.71 -4.31
C GLU A 106 -1.12 1.87 -5.66
N ILE A 107 -1.69 3.03 -5.92
CA ILE A 107 -2.23 3.39 -7.23
C ILE A 107 -2.21 4.90 -7.45
N GLY A 108 -1.84 5.30 -8.67
CA GLY A 108 -1.81 6.68 -9.17
C GLY A 108 -2.26 6.76 -10.62
N ALA A 109 -1.88 7.84 -11.32
CA ALA A 109 -2.32 8.09 -12.71
C ALA A 109 -1.91 6.99 -13.70
N LYS A 110 -0.70 6.44 -13.52
CA LYS A 110 -0.07 5.49 -14.46
C LYS A 110 -0.26 4.02 -14.07
N GLY A 111 -1.20 3.75 -13.16
CA GLY A 111 -1.40 2.42 -12.58
C GLY A 111 -0.84 2.35 -11.16
N GLY A 112 -0.56 1.12 -10.72
CA GLY A 112 -0.25 0.83 -9.34
C GLY A 112 0.66 -0.38 -9.19
N ALA A 113 1.02 -0.67 -7.94
CA ALA A 113 1.82 -1.82 -7.58
C ALA A 113 1.19 -2.53 -6.37
N VAL A 114 1.39 -3.84 -6.32
CA VAL A 114 1.05 -4.69 -5.18
C VAL A 114 2.33 -5.39 -4.74
N GLY A 115 2.55 -5.46 -3.44
CA GLY A 115 3.66 -6.18 -2.84
C GLY A 115 3.20 -6.97 -1.62
N GLY A 116 3.99 -7.97 -1.23
CA GLY A 116 3.76 -8.77 -0.04
C GLY A 116 5.07 -9.07 0.69
N GLY A 117 5.01 -9.16 2.02
CA GLY A 117 6.16 -9.52 2.85
C GLY A 117 6.55 -8.43 3.85
N ALA A 118 7.76 -8.53 4.38
CA ALA A 118 8.32 -7.59 5.36
C ALA A 118 9.17 -6.53 4.66
N TYR A 119 8.83 -5.25 4.83
CA TYR A 119 9.57 -4.14 4.22
C TYR A 119 10.53 -3.50 5.22
N VAL A 120 11.84 -3.60 4.94
CA VAL A 120 12.92 -3.06 5.78
C VAL A 120 12.73 -3.47 7.26
N PRO A 121 12.69 -4.78 7.56
CA PRO A 121 12.62 -5.24 8.94
C PRO A 121 13.85 -4.75 9.72
N ASN A 122 13.66 -4.43 11.00
CA ASN A 122 14.78 -4.13 11.88
C ASN A 122 15.63 -5.38 12.14
N LYS A 123 16.72 -5.23 12.90
CA LYS A 123 17.68 -6.32 13.15
C LYS A 123 17.01 -7.54 13.78
N GLU A 124 16.14 -7.31 14.77
CA GLU A 124 15.44 -8.34 15.53
C GLU A 124 14.41 -9.05 14.65
N GLU A 125 13.61 -8.31 13.88
CA GLU A 125 12.63 -8.82 12.92
C GLU A 125 13.31 -9.66 11.82
N LEU A 126 14.42 -9.17 11.26
CA LEU A 126 15.16 -9.87 10.23
C LEU A 126 15.79 -11.17 10.75
N ALA A 127 16.33 -11.14 11.98
CA ALA A 127 16.86 -12.33 12.62
C ALA A 127 15.76 -13.38 12.83
N ALA A 128 14.58 -12.98 13.34
CA ALA A 128 13.45 -13.87 13.52
C ALA A 128 12.95 -14.49 12.21
N ILE A 129 12.85 -13.69 11.13
CA ILE A 129 12.48 -14.19 9.80
C ILE A 129 13.50 -15.23 9.31
N ARG A 130 14.79 -14.95 9.46
CA ARG A 130 15.86 -15.87 9.02
C ARG A 130 15.85 -17.16 9.82
N ASP A 131 15.68 -17.08 11.12
CA ASP A 131 15.61 -18.23 12.02
C ASP A 131 14.45 -19.16 11.62
N LEU A 132 13.25 -18.59 11.40
CA LEU A 132 12.10 -19.34 10.91
C LEU A 132 12.36 -19.99 9.54
N ILE A 133 13.03 -19.30 8.62
CA ILE A 133 13.39 -19.87 7.31
C ILE A 133 14.41 -21.01 7.46
N MET A 134 15.39 -20.88 8.36
CA MET A 134 16.38 -21.94 8.58
C MET A 134 15.73 -23.21 9.16
N HIS A 135 14.78 -23.07 10.08
CA HIS A 135 14.14 -24.20 10.75
C HIS A 135 12.92 -24.77 9.99
N GLU A 136 12.12 -23.91 9.34
CA GLU A 136 10.83 -24.28 8.72
C GLU A 136 10.76 -23.96 7.21
N GLY A 137 11.91 -23.71 6.57
CA GLY A 137 11.98 -23.23 5.18
C GLY A 137 11.36 -24.15 4.12
N LYS A 138 11.08 -25.42 4.42
CA LYS A 138 10.44 -26.35 3.47
C LYS A 138 9.09 -25.83 2.97
N GLY A 139 8.29 -25.23 3.87
CA GLY A 139 7.00 -24.63 3.50
C GLY A 139 7.17 -23.46 2.53
N LEU A 140 8.10 -22.56 2.82
CA LEU A 140 8.43 -21.44 1.95
C LEU A 140 8.91 -21.93 0.56
N HIS A 141 9.83 -22.90 0.51
CA HIS A 141 10.32 -23.44 -0.77
C HIS A 141 9.21 -24.09 -1.60
N LYS A 142 8.24 -24.76 -0.96
CA LYS A 142 7.07 -25.32 -1.63
C LYS A 142 6.20 -24.21 -2.23
N LEU A 143 5.96 -23.13 -1.49
CA LEU A 143 5.18 -21.97 -1.96
C LEU A 143 5.86 -21.26 -3.14
N LEU A 144 7.18 -21.03 -3.05
CA LEU A 144 7.95 -20.38 -4.13
C LEU A 144 7.95 -21.19 -5.43
N LYS A 145 7.85 -22.52 -5.34
CA LYS A 145 7.75 -23.43 -6.51
C LYS A 145 6.32 -23.67 -6.99
N ALA A 146 5.30 -23.19 -6.27
CA ALA A 146 3.92 -23.41 -6.65
C ALA A 146 3.59 -22.65 -7.94
N LYS A 147 2.98 -23.35 -8.91
CA LYS A 147 2.67 -22.79 -10.23
C LYS A 147 1.94 -21.43 -10.18
N PRO A 148 0.94 -21.19 -9.30
CA PRO A 148 0.30 -19.88 -9.22
C PRO A 148 1.28 -18.75 -8.84
N PHE A 149 2.22 -19.03 -7.93
CA PHE A 149 3.20 -18.05 -7.47
C PHE A 149 4.24 -17.76 -8.56
N SER A 150 4.87 -18.80 -9.11
CA SER A 150 5.89 -18.63 -10.15
C SER A 150 5.31 -17.95 -11.40
N THR A 151 4.10 -18.33 -11.83
CA THR A 151 3.45 -17.70 -13.01
C THR A 151 3.22 -16.19 -12.81
N MET A 152 2.98 -15.75 -11.56
CA MET A 152 2.67 -14.35 -11.27
C MET A 152 3.92 -13.51 -10.94
N PHE A 153 4.95 -14.11 -10.35
CA PHE A 153 6.10 -13.38 -9.79
C PHE A 153 7.48 -13.80 -10.34
N GLY A 154 7.59 -14.83 -11.19
CA GLY A 154 8.86 -15.32 -11.74
C GLY A 154 8.77 -16.74 -12.29
#